data_AF-A0A9E5TV12-F1
#
_entry.id   AF-A0A9E5TV12-F1
#
_cell.length_a   1.000
_cell.length_b   1.000
_cell.length_c   1.000
_cell.angle_alpha   90.00
_cell.angle_beta   90.00
_cell.angle_gamma   90.00
#
_symmetry.space_group_name_H-M   'P 1'
#
loop_
_entity.id
_entity.type
_entity.pdbx_description
1 polymer ?
#
loop_
_entity_poly.entity_id
_entity_poly.type
_entity_poly.pdbx_seq_one_letter_code
_entity_poly.pdbx_strand_id
1 'polypeptide(L)' 'LGASDLHLKAGNPPVYRVDGLLHRTRADPLSADEVEALVREVLGSDGLDELNEKGSLDLGRDIEGGRVRINVFLQKGR' A
#
# COMPACT_ATOMS: atom_id res chain seq x y z
N LEU A 1 -16.73 -5.47 5.47
CA LEU A 1 -16.18 -4.12 5.74
C LEU A 1 -16.69 -3.07 4.77
N GLY A 2 -17.03 -3.41 3.51
CA GLY A 2 -17.55 -2.41 2.55
C GLY A 2 -16.53 -1.30 2.23
N ALA A 3 -15.24 -1.59 2.45
CA ALA A 3 -14.18 -0.61 2.24
C ALA A 3 -13.88 -0.46 0.73
N SER A 4 -13.70 0.77 0.28
CA SER A 4 -13.26 1.08 -1.08
C SER A 4 -11.74 0.99 -1.24
N ASP A 5 -10.99 1.30 -0.17
CA ASP A 5 -9.54 1.39 -0.20
C ASP A 5 -8.90 0.88 1.10
N LEU A 6 -7.66 0.39 0.98
CA LEU A 6 -6.75 0.09 2.08
C LEU A 6 -5.48 0.91 1.91
N HIS A 7 -5.14 1.71 2.92
CA HIS A 7 -3.92 2.51 2.96
C HIS A 7 -2.94 1.89 3.95
N LEU A 8 -1.72 1.64 3.48
CA LEU A 8 -0.60 1.10 4.27
C LEU A 8 0.55 2.10 4.21
N LYS A 9 1.00 2.55 5.38
CA LYS A 9 2.04 3.58 5.49
C LYS A 9 2.81 3.42 6.79
N ALA A 10 4.13 3.54 6.72
CA ALA A 10 5.00 3.50 7.88
C ALA A 10 4.60 4.55 8.95
N GLY A 11 4.65 4.17 10.21
CA GLY A 11 4.24 4.96 11.35
C GLY A 11 2.72 5.11 11.52
N ASN A 12 1.91 4.43 10.72
CA ASN A 12 0.45 4.41 10.88
C ASN A 12 -0.07 2.96 10.93
N PRO A 13 -1.14 2.70 11.70
CA PRO A 13 -1.87 1.44 11.54
C PRO A 13 -2.50 1.38 10.15
N PRO A 14 -2.83 0.18 9.64
CA PRO A 14 -3.66 0.06 8.44
C PRO A 14 -4.92 0.92 8.53
N VAL A 15 -5.25 1.61 7.45
CA VAL A 15 -6.40 2.52 7.38
C VAL A 15 -7.31 2.10 6.23
N TYR A 16 -8.58 1.86 6.54
CA TYR A 16 -9.60 1.62 5.52
C TYR A 16 -10.28 2.92 5.12
N ARG A 17 -10.70 3.01 3.87
CA ARG A 17 -11.73 3.96 3.46
C ARG A 17 -13.07 3.26 3.36
N VAL A 18 -14.07 3.70 4.11
CA VAL A 18 -15.44 3.16 4.08
C VAL A 18 -16.38 4.35 3.92
N ASP A 19 -17.26 4.31 2.93
CA ASP A 19 -18.21 5.40 2.62
C ASP A 19 -17.53 6.79 2.54
N GLY A 20 -16.33 6.83 1.97
CA GLY A 20 -15.52 8.05 1.80
C GLY A 20 -14.68 8.46 3.02
N LEU A 21 -14.94 7.88 4.20
CA LEU A 21 -14.28 8.22 5.46
C LEU A 21 -13.10 7.30 5.78
N LEU A 22 -12.06 7.84 6.42
CA LEU A 22 -10.89 7.08 6.84
C LEU A 22 -11.06 6.50 8.25
N HIS A 23 -10.87 5.19 8.36
CA HIS A 23 -10.97 4.43 9.60
C HIS A 23 -9.65 3.75 9.92
N ARG A 24 -8.97 4.22 10.97
CA ARG A 24 -7.78 3.54 11.52
C ARG A 24 -8.21 2.24 12.19
N THR A 25 -7.47 1.17 11.92
CA THR A 25 -7.65 -0.11 12.62
C THR A 25 -7.11 -0.04 14.05
N ARG A 26 -7.35 -1.10 14.83
CA ARG A 26 -6.78 -1.30 16.17
C ARG A 26 -5.42 -2.01 16.15
N ALA A 27 -4.89 -2.30 14.97
CA ALA A 27 -3.56 -2.89 14.84
C ALA A 27 -2.48 -1.86 15.22
N ASP A 28 -1.27 -2.35 15.45
CA ASP A 28 -0.13 -1.50 15.73
C ASP A 28 0.30 -0.72 14.47
N PRO A 29 0.99 0.42 14.63
CA PRO A 29 1.58 1.13 13.51
C PRO A 29 2.59 0.26 12.75
N LEU A 30 2.49 0.26 11.42
CA LEU A 30 3.44 -0.44 10.56
C LEU A 30 4.81 0.24 10.63
N SER A 31 5.87 -0.56 10.74
CA SER A 31 7.26 -0.10 10.57
C SER A 31 7.59 0.15 9.09
N ALA A 32 8.72 0.81 8.84
CA ALA A 32 9.22 0.99 7.48
C ALA A 32 9.56 -0.35 6.82
N ASP A 33 10.22 -1.25 7.57
CA ASP A 33 10.62 -2.58 7.10
C ASP A 33 9.42 -3.45 6.73
N GLU A 34 8.33 -3.40 7.49
CA GLU A 34 7.09 -4.11 7.16
C GLU A 34 6.46 -3.58 5.87
N VAL A 35 6.44 -2.26 5.67
CA VAL A 35 5.92 -1.67 4.43
C VAL A 35 6.82 -2.02 3.24
N GLU A 36 8.15 -1.97 3.40
CA GLU A 36 9.08 -2.36 2.35
C GLU A 36 8.92 -3.84 1.97
N ALA A 37 8.78 -4.72 2.95
CA ALA A 37 8.54 -6.15 2.71
C ALA A 37 7.26 -6.39 1.89
N LEU A 38 6.16 -5.71 2.25
CA LEU A 38 4.91 -5.78 1.50
C LEU A 38 5.06 -5.26 0.06
N VAL A 39 5.75 -4.14 -0.11
CA VAL A 39 6.02 -3.58 -1.45
C VAL A 39 6.86 -4.55 -2.29
N ARG A 40 7.89 -5.16 -1.70
CA ARG A 40 8.75 -6.16 -2.36
C ARG A 40 7.95 -7.40 -2.78
N GLU A 41 7.03 -7.86 -1.94
CA GLU A 41 6.14 -8.99 -2.26
C GLU A 41 5.22 -8.68 -3.45
N VAL A 42 4.71 -7.45 -3.53
CA VAL A 42 3.77 -7.03 -4.59
C VAL A 42 4.47 -6.75 -5.93
N LEU A 43 5.65 -6.11 -5.88
CA LEU A 43 6.35 -5.59 -7.06
C LEU A 43 7.41 -6.55 -7.62
N GLY A 44 8.02 -7.40 -6.79
CA GLY A 44 9.23 -8.14 -7.17
C GLY A 44 10.46 -7.23 -7.34
N SER A 45 11.58 -7.81 -7.80
CA SER A 45 12.83 -7.07 -8.01
C SER A 45 12.68 -5.95 -9.05
N ASP A 46 12.13 -6.27 -10.21
CA ASP A 46 12.12 -5.37 -11.36
C ASP A 46 11.21 -4.17 -11.09
N GLY A 47 10.07 -4.39 -10.41
CA GLY A 47 9.18 -3.32 -10.00
C GLY A 47 9.76 -2.44 -8.88
N LEU A 48 10.64 -2.97 -8.02
CA LEU A 48 11.35 -2.15 -7.04
C LEU A 48 12.34 -1.20 -7.70
N ASP A 49 13.09 -1.67 -8.69
CA ASP A 49 14.02 -0.82 -9.45
C ASP A 49 13.25 0.31 -10.16
N GLU A 50 12.13 -0.03 -10.82
CA GLU A 50 11.27 0.95 -11.46
C GLU A 50 10.66 1.95 -10.46
N LEU A 51 10.24 1.49 -9.27
CA LEU A 51 9.76 2.36 -8.20
C LEU A 51 10.84 3.33 -7.72
N ASN A 52 12.08 2.87 -7.57
CA ASN A 52 13.21 3.70 -7.15
C ASN A 52 13.56 4.76 -8.20
N GLU A 53 13.46 4.43 -9.49
CA GLU A 53 13.70 5.37 -10.59
C GLU A 53 12.57 6.39 -10.74
N LYS A 54 11.31 5.94 -10.73
CA LYS A 54 10.14 6.78 -11.05
C LYS A 54 9.51 7.44 -9.82
N GLY A 55 9.76 6.90 -8.64
CA GLY A 55 9.17 7.33 -7.36
C GLY A 55 7.73 6.86 -7.13
N SER A 56 7.05 6.31 -8.13
CA SER A 56 5.70 5.73 -7.98
C SER A 56 5.35 4.73 -9.08
N LEU A 57 4.44 3.80 -8.77
CA LEU A 57 3.88 2.80 -9.66
C LEU A 57 2.37 2.61 -9.41
N ASP A 58 1.62 2.35 -10.48
CA ASP A 58 0.21 1.93 -10.43
C ASP A 58 0.07 0.61 -11.20
N LEU A 59 -0.50 -0.40 -10.56
CA LEU A 59 -0.66 -1.73 -11.13
C LEU A 59 -2.03 -2.32 -10.81
N GLY A 60 -2.53 -3.14 -11.72
CA GLY A 60 -3.69 -3.99 -11.48
C GLY A 60 -3.26 -5.41 -11.09
N ARG A 61 -3.94 -5.99 -10.09
CA ARG A 61 -3.80 -7.40 -9.72
C ARG A 61 -5.17 -8.04 -9.59
N ASP A 62 -5.31 -9.24 -10.12
CA ASP A 62 -6.46 -10.08 -9.85
C ASP A 62 -6.21 -10.85 -8.56
N ILE A 63 -7.15 -10.74 -7.63
CA ILE A 63 -7.13 -11.45 -6.35
C ILE A 63 -8.43 -12.24 -6.22
N GLU A 64 -8.48 -13.12 -5.23
CA GLU A 64 -9.75 -13.75 -4.86
C GLU A 64 -10.77 -12.65 -4.46
N GLY A 65 -11.90 -12.60 -5.16
CA GLY A 65 -12.93 -11.58 -4.95
C GLY A 65 -12.89 -10.38 -5.90
N GLY A 66 -11.93 -10.29 -6.82
CA GLY A 66 -11.96 -9.32 -7.92
C GLY A 66 -10.60 -8.70 -8.27
N ARG A 67 -10.64 -7.63 -9.05
CA ARG A 67 -9.44 -6.88 -9.45
C ARG A 67 -9.21 -5.71 -8.52
N VAL A 68 -7.99 -5.60 -7.98
CA VAL A 68 -7.55 -4.45 -7.18
C VAL A 68 -6.58 -3.60 -7.97
N ARG A 69 -6.61 -2.29 -7.70
CA ARG A 69 -5.56 -1.35 -8.11
C ARG A 69 -4.65 -1.10 -6.92
N ILE A 70 -3.35 -1.28 -7.14
CA ILE A 70 -2.34 -1.04 -6.14
C ILE A 70 -1.50 0.14 -6.63
N ASN A 71 -1.47 1.19 -5.82
CA ASN A 71 -0.62 2.34 -6.04
C ASN A 71 0.49 2.34 -4.98
N VAL A 72 1.74 2.33 -5.43
CA VAL A 72 2.93 2.36 -4.58
C VAL A 72 3.71 3.62 -4.89
N PHE A 73 4.15 4.36 -3.88
CA PHE A 73 4.95 5.56 -4.09
C PHE A 73 5.89 5.83 -2.92
N LEU A 74 7.03 6.45 -3.22
CA LEU A 74 7.98 6.92 -2.24
C LEU A 74 7.54 8.30 -1.73
N GLN A 75 7.27 8.41 -0.43
CA GLN A 75 6.96 9.70 0.18
C GLN A 75 8.28 10.43 0.51
N LYS A 76 8.57 11.54 -0.19
CA LYS A 76 9.73 12.39 0.12
C LYS A 76 9.37 13.45 1.18
N GLY A 77 10.22 13.62 2.19
CA GLY A 77 10.13 14.70 3.19
C GLY A 77 9.73 14.28 4.61
N ARG A 78 9.41 13.00 4.81
CA ARG A 78 9.45 12.25 6.07
C ARG A 78 9.61 10.78 5.75
#